data_AF-A0A9W3GXW2-F1
#
_entry.id   AF-A0A9W3GXW2-F1
#
_cell.length_a   1.000
_cell.length_b   1.000
_cell.length_c   1.000
_cell.angle_alpha   90.00
_cell.angle_beta   90.00
_cell.angle_gamma   90.00
#
_symmetry.space_group_name_H-M   'P 1'
#
loop_
_entity.id
_entity.type
_entity.pdbx_description
1 polymer ?
#
loop_
_entity_poly.entity_id
_entity_poly.type
_entity_poly.pdbx_seq_one_letter_code
_entity_poly.pdbx_strand_id
1 'polypeptide(L)'
;MATPSLRGRLARFGNPRKPILKPKKPLILANHVGERRREKGEATCITEMSVMMACWKQNEFRDEACRKEIQDFFDCASRAEVIESSWATSPSYPTGGTPGTCLVLQAEAVHC
;
A
#
# COMPACT_ATOMS: atom_id res chain seq x y z
N MET A 1 3.20 -9.62 -27.96
CA MET A 1 4.67 -9.57 -27.82
C MET A 1 5.23 -10.96 -28.06
N ALA A 2 6.32 -11.10 -28.79
CA ALA A 2 6.97 -12.40 -29.04
C ALA A 2 8.01 -12.71 -27.95
N THR A 3 8.13 -13.98 -27.55
CA THR A 3 9.14 -14.42 -26.59
C THR A 3 10.53 -14.46 -27.25
N PRO A 4 11.57 -13.88 -26.61
CA PRO A 4 12.92 -13.90 -27.18
C PRO A 4 13.55 -15.30 -27.12
N SER A 5 14.32 -15.67 -28.13
CA SER A 5 14.98 -16.99 -28.21
C SER A 5 16.13 -17.15 -27.21
N LEU A 6 16.17 -18.29 -26.52
CA LEU A 6 17.24 -18.68 -25.59
C LEU A 6 18.37 -19.50 -26.24
N ARG A 7 18.26 -19.83 -27.54
CA ARG A 7 19.23 -20.67 -28.24
C ARG A 7 20.61 -20.01 -28.22
N GLY A 8 21.61 -20.75 -27.76
CA GLY A 8 23.00 -20.27 -27.72
C GLY A 8 23.33 -19.24 -26.62
N ARG A 9 22.37 -18.90 -25.74
CA ARG A 9 22.56 -17.89 -24.68
C ARG A 9 23.00 -18.48 -23.33
N LEU A 10 22.88 -19.78 -23.17
CA LEU A 10 23.22 -20.53 -21.96
C LEU A 10 24.52 -21.31 -22.15
N ALA A 11 25.21 -21.55 -21.03
CA ALA A 11 26.37 -22.41 -21.00
C ALA A 11 25.93 -23.86 -21.21
N ARG A 12 26.31 -24.46 -22.34
CA ARG A 12 26.07 -25.87 -22.66
C ARG A 12 27.29 -26.39 -23.42
N PHE A 13 27.63 -27.67 -23.21
CA PHE A 13 28.75 -28.31 -23.91
C PHE A 13 28.65 -28.21 -25.44
N GLY A 14 27.45 -28.33 -26.00
CA GLY A 14 27.22 -28.19 -27.45
C GLY A 14 27.15 -26.74 -27.98
N ASN A 15 27.38 -25.73 -27.13
CA ASN A 15 27.35 -24.33 -27.53
C ASN A 15 28.75 -23.71 -27.35
N PRO A 16 29.52 -23.51 -28.44
CA PRO A 16 30.86 -22.93 -28.35
C PRO A 16 30.84 -21.42 -28.05
N ARG A 17 29.67 -20.78 -28.06
CA ARG A 17 29.53 -19.34 -27.80
C ARG A 17 29.59 -19.06 -26.30
N LYS A 18 30.22 -17.94 -25.93
CA LYS A 18 30.24 -17.45 -24.56
C LYS A 18 28.80 -17.21 -24.07
N PRO A 19 28.41 -17.71 -22.88
CA PRO A 19 27.05 -17.57 -22.38
C PRO A 19 26.74 -16.10 -22.05
N ILE A 20 25.63 -15.61 -22.58
CA ILE A 20 25.14 -14.23 -22.37
C ILE A 20 24.32 -14.15 -21.09
N LEU A 21 23.52 -15.19 -20.82
CA LEU A 21 22.67 -15.27 -19.64
C LEU A 21 23.28 -16.22 -18.61
N LYS A 22 23.35 -15.78 -17.36
CA LYS A 22 23.81 -16.55 -16.21
C LYS A 22 22.73 -16.55 -15.11
N PRO A 23 21.63 -17.30 -15.30
CA PRO A 23 20.53 -17.30 -14.35
C PRO A 23 20.93 -18.01 -13.05
N LYS A 24 20.58 -17.41 -11.89
CA LYS A 24 20.81 -18.00 -10.56
C LYS A 24 19.82 -19.13 -10.23
N LYS A 25 18.65 -19.13 -10.88
CA LYS A 25 17.56 -20.11 -10.73
C LYS A 25 17.33 -20.82 -12.07
N PRO A 26 16.87 -22.08 -12.08
CA PRO A 26 16.55 -22.77 -13.32
C PRO A 26 15.45 -22.02 -14.09
N LEU A 27 15.58 -21.94 -15.42
CA LEU A 27 14.58 -21.33 -16.31
C LEU A 27 13.42 -22.30 -16.56
N ILE A 28 12.73 -22.66 -15.48
CA ILE A 28 11.54 -23.51 -15.49
C ILE A 28 10.44 -22.70 -14.81
N LEU A 29 9.24 -22.73 -15.40
CA LEU A 29 8.10 -22.04 -14.83
C LEU A 29 7.69 -22.71 -13.50
N ALA A 30 7.42 -21.89 -12.48
CA ALA A 30 6.87 -22.37 -11.22
C ALA A 30 5.34 -22.50 -11.30
N ASN A 31 4.77 -23.37 -10.47
CA ASN A 31 3.30 -23.53 -10.33
C ASN A 31 2.66 -22.46 -9.42
N HIS A 32 3.34 -21.33 -9.24
CA HIS A 32 2.84 -20.17 -8.50
C HIS A 32 3.37 -18.89 -9.15
N VAL A 33 2.66 -17.79 -8.92
CA VAL A 33 3.04 -16.47 -9.39
C VAL A 33 3.52 -15.62 -8.21
N GLY A 34 4.29 -14.58 -8.50
CA GLY A 34 4.66 -13.60 -7.48
C GLY A 34 3.42 -12.88 -6.97
N GLU A 35 3.33 -12.69 -5.65
CA GLU A 35 2.24 -11.96 -5.03
C GLU A 35 2.18 -10.52 -5.53
N ARG A 36 0.96 -9.96 -5.64
CA ARG A 36 0.80 -8.55 -5.99
C ARG A 36 1.42 -7.71 -4.88
N ARG A 37 2.35 -6.82 -5.23
CA ARG A 37 2.86 -5.84 -4.26
C ARG A 37 1.70 -4.95 -3.84
N ARG A 38 1.49 -4.84 -2.53
CA ARG A 38 0.58 -3.88 -1.95
C ARG A 38 1.12 -2.47 -2.19
N GLU A 39 0.20 -1.52 -2.37
CA GLU A 39 0.54 -0.11 -2.35
C GLU A 39 1.13 0.24 -0.99
N LYS A 40 2.18 1.04 -0.98
CA LYS A 40 2.77 1.54 0.26
C LYS A 40 1.83 2.61 0.80
N GLY A 41 1.76 2.75 2.12
CA GLY A 41 0.99 3.83 2.73
C GLY A 41 1.49 5.17 2.20
N GLU A 42 0.59 5.93 1.56
CA GLU A 42 0.80 7.31 1.17
C GLU A 42 0.04 8.20 2.14
N ALA A 43 0.58 9.38 2.44
CA ALA A 43 -0.12 10.33 3.30
C ALA A 43 -1.37 10.83 2.58
N THR A 44 -2.54 10.50 3.13
CA THR A 44 -3.84 10.98 2.63
C THR A 44 -4.17 12.37 3.18
N CYS A 45 -5.13 13.07 2.58
CA CYS A 45 -5.62 14.38 3.05
C CYS A 45 -4.58 15.52 3.08
N ILE A 46 -3.52 15.41 2.26
CA ILE A 46 -2.47 16.44 2.19
C ILE A 46 -3.03 17.80 1.75
N THR A 47 -4.00 17.80 0.83
CA THR A 47 -4.61 19.01 0.29
C THR A 47 -5.34 19.82 1.36
N GLU A 48 -6.18 19.15 2.14
CA GLU A 48 -6.97 19.73 3.22
C GLU A 48 -6.05 20.20 4.36
N MET A 49 -5.02 19.42 4.67
CA MET A 49 -3.98 19.80 5.61
C MET A 49 -3.27 21.09 5.15
N SER A 50 -2.94 21.21 3.86
CA SER A 50 -2.27 22.40 3.33
C SER A 50 -3.13 23.66 3.41
N VAL A 51 -4.45 23.55 3.16
CA VAL A 51 -5.40 24.66 3.23
C VAL A 51 -5.63 25.10 4.67
N MET A 52 -5.80 24.15 5.60
CA MET A 52 -5.93 24.43 7.04
C MET A 52 -4.70 25.19 7.56
N MET A 53 -3.49 24.74 7.22
CA MET A 53 -2.25 25.41 7.61
C MET A 53 -2.12 26.81 6.99
N ALA A 54 -2.59 26.99 5.76
CA ALA A 54 -2.61 28.29 5.11
C ALA A 54 -3.58 29.27 5.81
N CYS A 55 -4.76 28.80 6.22
CA CYS A 55 -5.71 29.59 6.99
C CYS A 55 -5.14 29.97 8.35
N TRP A 56 -4.56 29.02 9.09
CA TRP A 56 -3.92 29.28 10.37
C TRP A 56 -2.83 30.33 10.26
N LYS A 57 -1.98 30.25 9.24
CA LYS A 57 -0.92 31.23 9.02
C LYS A 57 -1.45 32.66 8.82
N GLN A 58 -2.62 32.82 8.20
CA GLN A 58 -3.24 34.12 7.96
C GLN A 58 -3.97 34.67 9.19
N ASN A 59 -4.48 33.79 10.05
CA ASN A 59 -5.36 34.13 11.17
C ASN A 59 -4.71 33.89 12.54
N GLU A 60 -3.38 33.96 12.64
CA GLU A 60 -2.63 33.77 13.89
C GLU A 60 -2.95 32.44 14.60
N PHE A 61 -3.20 31.39 13.81
CA PHE A 61 -3.52 30.04 14.30
C PHE A 61 -4.80 30.00 15.16
N ARG A 62 -5.77 30.89 14.91
CA ARG A 62 -7.08 30.87 15.57
C ARG A 62 -8.02 29.86 14.90
N ASP A 63 -8.43 28.85 15.66
CA ASP A 63 -9.35 27.81 15.16
C ASP A 63 -10.73 28.35 14.81
N GLU A 64 -11.23 29.35 15.53
CA GLU A 64 -12.53 29.97 15.25
C GLU A 64 -12.60 30.58 13.84
N ALA A 65 -11.49 31.18 13.38
CA ALA A 65 -11.38 31.79 12.06
C ALA A 65 -11.23 30.75 10.94
N CYS A 66 -10.67 29.58 11.26
CA CYS A 66 -10.39 28.49 10.32
C CYS A 66 -11.29 27.27 10.50
N ARG A 67 -12.44 27.45 11.17
CA ARG A 67 -13.34 26.35 11.56
C ARG A 67 -13.78 25.51 10.36
N LYS A 68 -13.95 26.13 9.20
CA LYS A 68 -14.36 25.44 7.98
C LYS A 68 -13.25 24.53 7.47
N GLU A 69 -12.04 25.04 7.36
CA GLU A 69 -10.85 24.31 6.88
C GLU A 69 -10.48 23.17 7.83
N ILE A 70 -10.67 23.38 9.14
CA ILE A 70 -10.49 22.35 10.16
C ILE A 70 -11.54 21.23 10.01
N GLN A 71 -12.81 21.59 9.82
CA GLN A 71 -13.88 20.60 9.61
C GLN A 71 -13.63 19.79 8.32
N ASP A 72 -13.26 20.45 7.23
CA ASP A 72 -12.97 19.80 5.95
C ASP A 72 -11.80 18.80 6.08
N PHE A 73 -10.77 19.14 6.87
CA PHE A 73 -9.65 18.24 7.18
C PHE A 73 -10.10 17.01 7.98
N PHE A 74 -10.87 17.20 9.05
CA PHE A 74 -11.37 16.07 9.86
C PHE A 74 -12.35 15.18 9.08
N ASP A 75 -13.16 15.75 8.21
CA ASP A 75 -14.04 15.00 7.32
C ASP A 75 -13.23 14.15 6.34
N CYS A 76 -12.09 14.66 5.84
CA CYS A 76 -11.17 13.85 5.04
C CYS A 76 -10.52 12.73 5.87
N ALA A 77 -10.01 13.05 7.06
CA ALA A 77 -9.31 12.11 7.91
C ALA A 77 -10.21 10.93 8.34
N SER A 78 -11.46 11.22 8.72
CA SER A 78 -12.44 10.19 9.08
C SER A 78 -12.77 9.26 7.91
N ARG A 79 -12.91 9.80 6.69
CA ARG A 79 -13.07 8.98 5.48
C ARG A 79 -11.83 8.12 5.22
N ALA A 80 -10.63 8.68 5.39
CA ALA A 80 -9.39 7.94 5.19
C ALA A 80 -9.26 6.76 6.17
N GLU A 81 -9.59 6.96 7.45
CA GLU A 81 -9.57 5.89 8.47
C GLU A 81 -10.56 4.76 8.14
N VAL A 82 -11.79 5.10 7.71
CA VAL A 82 -12.78 4.12 7.27
C VAL A 82 -12.28 3.36 6.05
N ILE A 83 -11.65 4.06 5.10
CA ILE A 83 -11.06 3.46 3.92
C ILE A 83 -9.97 2.47 4.34
N GLU A 84 -9.01 2.86 5.18
CA GLU A 84 -7.95 1.97 5.70
C GLU A 84 -8.52 0.72 6.39
N SER A 85 -9.52 0.89 7.25
CA SER A 85 -10.21 -0.21 7.93
C SER A 85 -10.96 -1.14 6.95
N SER A 86 -11.61 -0.57 5.93
CA SER A 86 -12.30 -1.33 4.89
C SER A 86 -11.34 -2.11 3.99
N TRP A 87 -10.19 -1.53 3.62
CA TRP A 87 -9.13 -2.24 2.92
C TRP A 87 -8.56 -3.36 3.79
N ALA A 88 -8.42 -3.15 5.11
CA ALA A 88 -7.99 -4.17 6.05
C ALA A 88 -8.95 -5.37 6.13
N THR A 89 -10.23 -5.14 5.89
CA THR A 89 -11.28 -6.18 5.94
C THR A 89 -11.57 -6.81 4.56
N SER A 90 -11.05 -6.22 3.48
CA SER A 90 -11.31 -6.68 2.11
C SER A 90 -10.77 -8.11 1.83
N PRO A 91 -11.40 -8.92 0.96
CA PRO A 91 -10.92 -10.27 0.60
C PRO A 91 -9.52 -10.30 -0.03
N SER A 92 -9.06 -9.13 -0.52
CA SER A 92 -7.70 -8.88 -1.01
C SER A 92 -6.65 -8.74 0.10
N TYR A 93 -7.05 -8.76 1.37
CA TYR A 93 -6.16 -8.70 2.53
C TYR A 93 -5.79 -10.12 2.95
N PRO A 94 -4.58 -10.64 2.63
CA PRO A 94 -4.12 -11.87 3.26
C PRO A 94 -4.10 -11.68 4.77
N THR A 95 -4.86 -12.53 5.47
CA THR A 95 -4.74 -12.78 6.92
C THR A 95 -3.36 -13.37 7.19
N GLY A 96 -2.35 -12.51 7.18
CA GLY A 96 -1.00 -12.81 7.58
C GLY A 96 -0.92 -12.81 9.10
N GLY A 97 -1.29 -13.93 9.72
CA GLY A 97 -1.21 -14.14 11.16
C GLY A 97 -2.37 -13.51 11.92
N THR A 98 -3.05 -14.31 12.72
CA THR A 98 -3.98 -13.86 13.76
C THR A 98 -3.26 -12.90 14.72
N PRO A 99 -3.66 -11.63 14.87
CA PRO A 99 -3.84 -11.08 16.20
C PRO A 99 -5.20 -11.57 16.68
N GLY A 100 -5.33 -11.93 17.96
CA GLY A 100 -6.64 -12.21 18.56
C GLY A 100 -7.62 -11.11 18.15
N THR A 101 -8.76 -11.52 17.63
CA THR A 101 -9.86 -10.64 17.23
C THR A 101 -10.32 -9.85 18.46
N CYS A 102 -9.81 -8.62 18.64
CA CYS A 102 -10.62 -7.58 19.26
C CYS A 102 -11.55 -7.06 18.17
N LEU A 103 -12.70 -7.71 18.04
CA LEU A 103 -13.86 -7.11 17.39
C LEU A 103 -14.17 -5.83 18.17
N VAL A 104 -13.85 -4.67 17.60
CA VAL A 104 -14.45 -3.40 18.03
C VAL A 104 -15.86 -3.39 17.44
N LEU A 105 -16.75 -4.18 18.03
CA LEU A 105 -18.16 -3.90 17.97
C LEU A 105 -18.42 -2.72 18.91
N GLN A 106 -19.10 -1.73 18.37
CA GLN A 106 -19.46 -0.49 19.03
C GLN A 106 -20.08 -0.75 20.41
N ALA A 107 -19.69 0.10 21.36
CA ALA A 107 -20.39 0.39 22.62
C ALA A 107 -20.62 -0.79 23.57
N GLU A 108 -19.65 -1.05 24.45
CA GLU A 108 -19.79 -1.09 25.92
C GLU A 108 -18.50 -1.66 26.56
N ALA A 109 -18.09 -1.03 27.68
CA ALA A 109 -17.10 -1.43 28.68
C ALA A 109 -15.96 -2.40 28.31
N VAL A 110 -14.74 -1.85 28.26
CA VAL A 110 -13.49 -2.63 28.36
C VAL A 110 -13.27 -3.03 29.83
N HIS A 111 -13.19 -4.33 30.09
CA HIS A 111 -12.34 -4.88 31.15
C HIS A 111 -11.42 -5.91 30.49
N CYS A 112 -10.11 -5.77 30.72
CA CYS A 112 -9.16 -6.85 30.52
C CYS A 112 -9.24 -7.84 31.68
#